data_AF-A0A453PT27-F1
#
_entry.id   AF-A0A453PT27-F1
#
_cell.length_a   1.000
_cell.length_b   1.000
_cell.length_c   1.000
_cell.angle_alpha   90.00
_cell.angle_beta   90.00
_cell.angle_gamma   90.00
#
_symmetry.space_group_name_H-M   'P 1'
#
loop_
_entity.id
_entity.type
_entity.pdbx_description
1 polymer ?
#
loop_
_entity_poly.entity_id
_entity_poly.type
_entity_poly.pdbx_seq_one_letter_code
_entity_poly.pdbx_strand_id
1 'polypeptide(L)'
;QIHEDLDSGNPSLKLLYVTPELVATSGFKAKLTKLHNRGLLGLVAIDEAHCISTWGHDFRPSYRKISSLRKQFPDIPILALTATAVPKVQKDVISSLSLQNP
;
A
#
# COMPACT_ATOMS: atom_id res chain seq x y z
N GLN A 1 -5.65 -7.14 20.37
CA GLN A 1 -4.47 -7.93 19.93
C GLN A 1 -3.65 -7.26 18.82
N ILE A 2 -4.06 -7.26 17.54
CA ILE A 2 -3.23 -6.65 16.46
C ILE A 2 -3.03 -5.14 16.70
N HIS A 3 -4.11 -4.40 16.96
CA HIS A 3 -4.00 -2.95 17.16
C HIS A 3 -3.14 -2.55 18.36
N GLU A 4 -3.12 -3.37 19.41
CA GLU A 4 -2.29 -3.17 20.61
C GLU A 4 -0.83 -3.49 20.32
N ASP A 5 -0.55 -4.57 19.59
CA ASP A 5 0.82 -4.92 19.16
C ASP A 5 1.42 -3.82 18.28
N LEU A 6 0.66 -3.28 17.32
CA LEU A 6 1.08 -2.15 16.49
C LEU A 6 1.39 -0.88 17.30
N ASP A 7 0.64 -0.64 18.39
CA ASP A 7 0.86 0.52 19.26
C ASP A 7 1.97 0.27 20.30
N SER A 8 2.38 -0.98 20.52
CA SER A 8 3.46 -1.34 21.45
C SER A 8 4.82 -0.82 20.98
N GLY A 9 5.78 -0.66 21.90
CA GLY A 9 7.12 -0.17 21.58
C GLY A 9 7.98 -1.17 20.76
N ASN A 10 7.66 -2.46 20.84
CA ASN A 10 8.35 -3.51 20.11
C ASN A 10 7.33 -4.51 19.55
N PRO A 11 6.65 -4.17 18.44
CA PRO A 11 5.68 -5.05 17.81
C PRO A 11 6.32 -6.39 17.43
N SER A 12 5.66 -7.47 17.80
CA SER A 12 6.08 -8.82 17.43
C SER A 12 5.70 -9.14 15.97
N LEU A 13 4.67 -8.48 15.44
CA LEU A 13 4.16 -8.68 14.09
C LEU A 13 5.18 -8.25 13.04
N LYS A 14 5.50 -9.17 12.11
CA LYS A 14 6.43 -8.91 10.99
C LYS A 14 5.72 -8.62 9.67
N LEU A 15 4.49 -9.10 9.51
CA LEU A 15 3.73 -8.96 8.27
C LEU A 15 2.24 -8.79 8.59
N LEU A 16 1.62 -7.80 7.95
CA LEU A 16 0.23 -7.43 8.17
C LEU A 16 -0.51 -7.34 6.84
N TYR A 17 -1.50 -8.20 6.64
CA TYR A 17 -2.43 -8.10 5.52
C TYR A 17 -3.59 -7.19 5.87
N VAL A 18 -3.93 -6.28 4.94
CA VAL A 18 -5.04 -5.34 5.09
C VAL A 18 -5.72 -5.11 3.75
N THR A 19 -7.01 -4.79 3.79
CA THR A 19 -7.75 -4.41 2.59
C THR A 19 -7.47 -2.95 2.24
N PRO A 20 -7.59 -2.55 0.96
CA PRO A 20 -7.40 -1.16 0.54
C PRO A 20 -8.38 -0.18 1.22
N GLU A 21 -9.59 -0.65 1.55
CA GLU A 21 -10.60 0.13 2.27
C GLU A 21 -10.11 0.50 3.68
N LEU A 22 -9.52 -0.46 4.40
CA LEU A 22 -8.99 -0.23 5.74
C LEU A 22 -7.82 0.77 5.71
N VAL A 23 -6.89 0.58 4.76
CA VAL A 23 -5.73 1.48 4.57
C VAL A 23 -6.15 2.91 4.27
N ALA A 24 -7.30 3.10 3.60
CA ALA A 24 -7.84 4.42 3.31
C ALA A 24 -8.41 5.14 4.55
N THR A 25 -8.69 4.44 5.65
CA THR A 25 -9.26 5.05 6.87
C THR A 25 -8.24 5.93 7.60
N SER A 26 -8.71 7.04 8.19
CA SER A 26 -7.86 7.96 8.95
C SER A 26 -7.20 7.30 10.17
N GLY A 27 -7.94 6.47 10.90
CA GLY A 27 -7.44 5.76 12.08
C GLY A 27 -6.30 4.80 11.73
N PHE A 28 -6.42 4.05 10.63
CA PHE A 28 -5.35 3.14 10.20
C PHE A 28 -4.14 3.90 9.65
N LYS A 29 -4.35 4.97 8.89
CA LYS A 29 -3.26 5.86 8.45
C LYS A 29 -2.46 6.43 9.62
N ALA A 30 -3.13 6.83 10.71
CA ALA A 30 -2.45 7.32 11.90
C ALA A 30 -1.55 6.24 12.54
N LYS A 31 -1.99 4.97 12.54
CA LYS A 31 -1.17 3.84 13.01
C LYS A 31 0.05 3.60 12.11
N LEU A 32 -0.13 3.64 10.79
CA LEU A 32 0.99 3.54 9.84
C LEU A 32 2.00 4.67 10.03
N THR A 33 1.54 5.92 10.23
CA THR A 33 2.43 7.05 10.54
C THR A 33 3.22 6.82 11.83
N LYS A 34 2.61 6.30 12.89
CA LYS A 34 3.34 5.97 14.13
C LYS A 34 4.40 4.88 13.92
N LEU A 35 4.11 3.86 13.11
CA LEU A 35 5.09 2.82 12.77
C LEU A 35 6.24 3.39 11.93
N HIS A 36 5.92 4.21 10.93
CA HIS A 36 6.89 4.90 10.08
C HIS A 36 7.83 5.80 10.89
N ASN A 37 7.29 6.66 11.76
CA ASN A 37 8.09 7.55 12.62
C ASN A 37 9.05 6.82 13.57
N ARG A 38 8.78 5.54 13.88
CA ARG A 38 9.64 4.69 14.71
C ARG A 38 10.60 3.82 13.89
N GLY A 39 10.60 3.95 12.56
CA GLY A 39 11.41 3.09 11.67
C GLY A 39 10.95 1.64 11.60
N LEU A 40 9.68 1.35 11.95
CA LEU A 40 9.13 -0.01 12.01
C LEU A 40 8.30 -0.40 10.78
N LEU A 41 8.01 0.55 9.89
CA LEU A 41 7.36 0.27 8.61
C LEU A 41 8.46 0.05 7.55
N GLY A 42 8.65 -1.20 7.11
CA GLY A 42 9.76 -1.54 6.21
C GLY A 42 9.41 -1.60 4.71
N LEU A 43 8.21 -2.04 4.36
CA LEU A 43 7.78 -2.27 2.98
C LEU A 43 6.25 -2.18 2.88
N VAL A 44 5.77 -1.64 1.76
CA VAL A 44 4.35 -1.77 1.37
C VAL A 44 4.28 -2.67 0.14
N ALA A 45 3.68 -3.85 0.29
CA ALA A 45 3.36 -4.74 -0.83
C ALA A 45 1.88 -4.57 -1.22
N ILE A 46 1.64 -4.35 -2.51
CA ILE A 46 0.31 -4.23 -3.11
C ILE A 46 0.12 -5.44 -4.01
N ASP A 47 -0.69 -6.38 -3.52
CA ASP A 47 -1.13 -7.52 -4.31
C ASP A 47 -2.26 -7.12 -5.27
N GLU A 48 -2.43 -7.87 -6.36
CA GLU A 48 -3.39 -7.59 -7.43
C GLU A 48 -3.39 -6.13 -7.92
N ALA A 49 -2.20 -5.58 -8.11
CA ALA A 49 -2.00 -4.17 -8.45
C ALA A 49 -2.74 -3.72 -9.72
N HIS A 50 -3.09 -4.66 -10.61
CA HIS A 50 -3.92 -4.39 -11.78
C HIS A 50 -5.29 -3.76 -11.45
N CYS A 51 -5.81 -3.98 -10.24
CA CYS A 51 -7.08 -3.40 -9.75
C CYS A 51 -7.06 -1.86 -9.67
N ILE A 52 -5.89 -1.23 -9.67
CA ILE A 52 -5.75 0.24 -9.68
C ILE A 52 -6.19 0.86 -11.01
N SER A 53 -5.99 0.12 -12.10
CA SER A 53 -6.16 0.59 -13.47
C SER A 53 -7.61 0.52 -13.90
N THR A 54 -8.19 1.63 -14.39
CA THR A 54 -9.54 1.64 -14.98
C THR A 54 -9.60 0.90 -16.31
N TRP A 55 -8.46 0.58 -16.90
CA TRP A 55 -8.35 -0.26 -18.10
C TRP A 55 -8.27 -1.75 -17.77
N GLY A 56 -8.17 -2.11 -16.49
CA GLY A 56 -8.26 -3.49 -16.03
C GLY A 56 -9.70 -3.96 -15.99
N HIS A 57 -9.89 -5.28 -16.08
CA HIS A 57 -11.22 -5.90 -15.99
C HIS A 57 -11.79 -5.83 -14.55
N ASP A 58 -10.90 -5.83 -13.55
CA ASP A 58 -11.25 -5.81 -12.12
C ASP A 58 -10.88 -4.49 -11.42
N PHE A 59 -11.23 -3.36 -12.03
CA PHE A 59 -10.98 -2.05 -11.41
C PHE A 59 -11.68 -1.90 -10.05
N ARG A 60 -10.91 -1.50 -9.01
CA ARG A 60 -11.42 -1.22 -7.66
C ARG A 60 -11.07 0.21 -7.22
N PRO A 61 -12.06 1.10 -7.04
CA PRO A 61 -11.80 2.49 -6.63
C PRO A 61 -11.01 2.65 -5.32
N SER A 62 -11.12 1.70 -4.39
CA SER A 62 -10.38 1.71 -3.11
C SER A 62 -8.86 1.64 -3.33
N TYR A 63 -8.40 0.94 -4.35
CA TYR A 63 -6.99 0.83 -4.70
C TYR A 63 -6.35 2.17 -5.10
N ARG A 64 -7.11 3.08 -5.72
CA ARG A 64 -6.59 4.42 -6.03
C ARG A 64 -6.26 5.23 -4.80
N LYS A 65 -6.94 4.98 -3.67
CA LYS A 65 -6.64 5.68 -2.40
C LYS A 65 -5.28 5.26 -1.84
N ILE A 66 -4.75 4.09 -2.23
CA ILE A 66 -3.43 3.60 -1.83
C ILE A 66 -2.31 4.48 -2.42
N SER A 67 -2.51 5.12 -3.57
CA SER A 67 -1.54 6.07 -4.15
C SER A 67 -1.10 7.16 -3.17
N SER A 68 -1.97 7.54 -2.22
CA SER A 68 -1.65 8.51 -1.18
C SER A 68 -0.52 8.05 -0.25
N LEU A 69 -0.29 6.74 -0.10
CA LEU A 69 0.79 6.19 0.71
C LEU A 69 2.16 6.60 0.18
N ARG A 70 2.35 6.71 -1.14
CA ARG A 70 3.65 7.17 -1.70
C ARG A 70 3.97 8.59 -1.25
N LYS A 71 2.97 9.47 -1.20
CA LYS A 71 3.15 10.84 -0.71
C LYS A 71 3.39 10.88 0.81
N GLN A 72 2.75 9.98 1.54
CA GLN A 72 2.82 9.92 2.99
C GLN A 72 4.12 9.28 3.50
N PHE A 73 4.64 8.29 2.79
CA PHE A 73 5.80 7.48 3.13
C PHE A 73 6.76 7.39 1.93
N PRO A 74 7.38 8.53 1.53
CA PRO A 74 8.18 8.60 0.31
C PRO A 74 9.42 7.69 0.32
N ASP A 75 9.98 7.47 1.51
CA ASP A 75 11.16 6.65 1.80
C ASP A 75 10.87 5.15 1.89
N ILE A 76 9.60 4.74 1.99
CA ILE A 76 9.23 3.34 2.08
C ILE A 76 9.12 2.72 0.68
N PRO A 77 9.81 1.59 0.41
CA PRO A 77 9.67 0.88 -0.85
C PRO A 77 8.22 0.40 -1.07
N ILE A 78 7.77 0.44 -2.32
CA ILE A 78 6.47 -0.12 -2.72
C ILE A 78 6.75 -1.24 -3.72
N LEU A 79 6.26 -2.44 -3.41
CA LEU A 79 6.27 -3.61 -4.29
C LEU A 79 4.85 -3.80 -4.83
N ALA A 80 4.67 -3.74 -6.14
CA ALA A 80 3.39 -3.99 -6.80
C ALA A 80 3.44 -5.36 -7.50
N LEU A 81 2.53 -6.27 -7.14
CA LEU A 81 2.46 -7.62 -7.69
C LEU A 81 1.14 -7.81 -8.45
N THR A 82 1.18 -8.53 -9.57
CA THR A 82 -0.01 -8.96 -10.31
C THR A 82 0.38 -10.05 -11.31
N ALA A 83 -0.52 -11.00 -11.56
CA ALA A 83 -0.36 -11.98 -12.63
C ALA A 83 -0.73 -11.42 -14.01
N THR A 84 -1.62 -10.42 -14.05
CA THR A 84 -2.14 -9.84 -15.29
C THR A 84 -1.82 -8.36 -15.37
N ALA A 85 -0.94 -7.97 -16.30
CA ALA A 85 -0.61 -6.56 -16.56
C ALA A 85 -0.23 -6.36 -18.02
N VAL A 86 -1.23 -6.28 -18.90
CA VAL A 86 -0.99 -5.84 -20.28
C VAL A 86 -0.30 -4.46 -20.27
N PRO A 87 0.52 -4.09 -21.28
CA PRO A 87 1.37 -2.90 -21.23
C PRO A 87 0.65 -1.60 -20.83
N LYS A 88 -0.63 -1.46 -21.22
CA LYS A 88 -1.46 -0.30 -20.84
C LYS A 88 -1.81 -0.28 -19.35
N VAL A 89 -2.18 -1.43 -18.78
CA VAL A 89 -2.45 -1.59 -17.34
C VAL A 89 -1.17 -1.38 -16.54
N GLN A 90 -0.05 -1.95 -16.98
CA GLN A 90 1.25 -1.77 -16.31
C GLN A 90 1.63 -0.29 -16.20
N LYS A 91 1.51 0.47 -17.30
CA LYS A 91 1.78 1.93 -17.30
C LYS A 91 0.86 2.69 -16.35
N ASP A 92 -0.42 2.32 -16.28
CA ASP A 92 -1.40 2.96 -15.40
C ASP A 92 -1.13 2.63 -13.92
N VAL A 93 -0.67 1.42 -13.60
CA VAL A 93 -0.23 1.04 -12.25
C VAL A 93 1.01 1.83 -11.84
N ILE A 94 2.03 1.89 -12.71
CA ILE A 94 3.28 2.62 -12.45
C ILE A 94 3.00 4.10 -12.18
N SER A 95 2.17 4.74 -13.02
CA SER A 95 1.82 6.16 -12.85
C SER A 95 0.99 6.39 -11.58
N SER A 96 -0.03 5.56 -11.35
CA SER A 96 -0.93 5.70 -10.20
C SER A 96 -0.23 5.50 -8.86
N LEU A 97 0.75 4.60 -8.78
CA LEU A 97 1.55 4.36 -7.57
C LEU A 97 2.81 5.23 -7.49
N SER A 98 3.11 5.97 -8.57
CA SER A 98 4.34 6.76 -8.71
C SER A 98 5.59 5.93 -8.37
N LEU A 99 5.67 4.73 -8.95
CA LEU A 99 6.81 3.82 -8.76
C LEU A 99 8.08 4.44 -9.33
N GLN A 100 9.20 4.25 -8.64
CA GLN A 100 10.51 4.79 -9.01
C GLN A 100 11.38 3.67 -9.54
N ASN A 101 12.01 3.86 -10.70
CA ASN A 101 12.81 2.84 -11.41
C ASN A 101 12.13 1.45 -11.48
N PRO A 102 10.89 1.37 -12.00
CA PRO A 102 10.10 0.14 -12.08
C PRO A 102 10.56 -0.83 -13.17
#